data_AF-A0A959QXZ6-F1
#
_entry.id   AF-A0A959QXZ6-F1
#
_cell.length_a   1.000
_cell.length_b   1.000
_cell.length_c   1.000
_cell.angle_alpha   90.00
_cell.angle_beta   90.00
_cell.angle_gamma   90.00
#
_symmetry.space_group_name_H-M   'P 1'
#
loop_
_entity.id
_entity.type
_entity.pdbx_description
1 polymer ?
#
loop_
_entity_poly.entity_id
_entity_poly.type
_entity_poly.pdbx_seq_one_letter_code
_entity_poly.pdbx_strand_id
1 'polypeptide(L)'
;MLTKGEKGRMGDYFSKTRAEKGANKPLFKMSLEKRDLIKDEIEKIGRMIGRIMEYMLGKNSEPDNIEFLKQATQQLQGTLDIDLENLLQSTNENFIDQVSTRFHHDEAAMDQFADLLLTFADKHKKRKKLFQAKARTLLVHIQDQSIVFSIDRQFKIEALPLDT
;
A
#
# COMPACT_ATOMS: atom_id res chain seq x y z
N MET A 1 55.93 -52.63 9.65
CA MET A 1 56.60 -51.52 8.93
C MET A 1 55.57 -50.83 8.06
N LEU A 2 55.23 -49.58 8.38
CA LEU A 2 54.36 -48.72 7.55
C LEU A 2 55.17 -47.46 7.22
N THR A 3 55.16 -47.10 5.94
CA THR A 3 56.04 -46.13 5.30
C THR A 3 55.67 -44.69 5.66
N LYS A 4 56.70 -43.85 5.82
CA LYS A 4 56.58 -42.38 5.97
C LYS A 4 55.98 -41.80 4.67
N GLY A 5 54.70 -41.45 4.69
CA GLY A 5 54.05 -40.81 3.53
C GLY A 5 52.77 -40.01 3.82
N GLU A 6 52.12 -40.18 4.98
CA GLU A 6 50.77 -39.62 5.20
C GLU A 6 50.60 -38.95 6.58
N LYS A 7 51.61 -38.22 7.06
CA LYS A 7 51.52 -37.40 8.29
C LYS A 7 51.73 -35.90 8.05
N GLY A 8 51.45 -35.42 6.85
CA GLY A 8 51.64 -34.02 6.46
C GLY A 8 50.41 -33.27 5.94
N ARG A 9 49.21 -33.89 5.90
CA ARG A 9 48.00 -33.26 5.32
C ARG A 9 46.81 -33.12 6.28
N MET A 10 47.07 -33.21 7.59
CA MET A 10 46.07 -32.96 8.65
C MET A 10 46.51 -31.86 9.65
N GLY A 11 47.50 -31.03 9.27
CA GLY A 11 47.95 -29.88 10.07
C GLY A 11 47.33 -28.53 9.69
N ASP A 12 46.73 -28.44 8.50
CA ASP A 12 46.34 -27.15 7.91
C ASP A 12 44.84 -26.83 8.00
N TYR A 13 44.03 -27.71 8.60
CA TYR A 13 42.59 -27.47 8.76
C TYR A 13 42.20 -26.75 10.07
N PHE A 14 43.14 -26.47 10.98
CA PHE A 14 42.84 -25.86 12.29
C PHE A 14 43.66 -24.61 12.63
N SER A 15 44.09 -23.85 11.62
CA SER A 15 44.89 -22.62 11.82
C SER A 15 44.34 -21.38 11.10
N LYS A 16 43.05 -21.35 10.76
CA LYS A 16 42.37 -20.13 10.24
C LYS A 16 41.17 -19.67 11.07
N THR A 17 41.12 -20.03 12.34
CA THR A 17 40.14 -19.52 13.31
C THR A 17 40.72 -18.36 14.13
N ARG A 18 41.19 -17.28 13.50
CA ARG A 18 41.46 -16.01 14.22
C ARG A 18 41.63 -14.77 13.35
N ALA A 19 40.72 -14.49 12.42
CA ALA A 19 40.72 -13.17 11.75
C ALA A 19 39.39 -12.72 11.14
N GLU A 20 38.22 -13.15 11.61
CA GLU A 20 36.94 -12.59 11.13
C GLU A 20 35.96 -12.36 12.29
N LYS A 21 36.36 -11.49 13.22
CA LYS A 21 35.42 -10.78 14.11
C LYS A 21 35.33 -9.35 13.62
N GLY A 22 34.50 -9.13 12.61
CA GLY A 22 34.20 -7.79 12.11
C GLY A 22 33.43 -7.87 10.78
N ALA A 23 32.23 -7.29 10.75
CA ALA A 23 31.49 -6.94 9.54
C ALA A 23 30.63 -8.00 8.81
N ASN A 24 29.97 -8.92 9.52
CA ASN A 24 28.81 -9.64 8.94
C ASN A 24 27.47 -9.30 9.65
N LYS A 25 27.29 -8.01 9.96
CA LYS A 25 26.05 -7.45 10.53
C LYS A 25 25.39 -6.24 9.81
N PRO A 26 25.66 -5.87 8.54
CA PRO A 26 24.97 -4.72 7.95
C PRO A 26 23.71 -5.06 7.13
N LEU A 27 23.60 -6.24 6.49
CA LEU A 27 22.50 -6.48 5.55
C LEU A 27 21.15 -6.77 6.24
N PHE A 28 21.14 -7.65 7.24
CA PHE A 28 19.90 -8.07 7.91
C PHE A 28 19.30 -6.96 8.78
N LYS A 29 20.15 -6.11 9.38
CA LYS A 29 19.69 -4.96 10.15
C LYS A 29 19.06 -3.90 9.24
N MET A 30 19.68 -3.63 8.09
CA MET A 30 19.20 -2.66 7.11
C MET A 30 17.89 -3.12 6.44
N SER A 31 17.69 -4.42 6.22
CA SER A 31 16.41 -4.94 5.68
C SER A 31 15.27 -4.84 6.70
N LEU A 32 15.55 -5.08 7.98
CA LEU A 32 14.59 -4.87 9.06
C LEU A 32 14.22 -3.39 9.21
N GLU A 33 15.21 -2.50 9.26
CA GLU A 33 14.98 -1.05 9.32
C GLU A 33 14.14 -0.55 8.14
N LYS A 34 14.44 -1.01 6.91
CA LYS A 34 13.63 -0.68 5.72
C LYS A 34 12.19 -1.19 5.83
N ARG A 35 12.00 -2.41 6.29
CA ARG A 35 10.66 -3.00 6.46
C ARG A 35 9.87 -2.26 7.53
N ASP A 36 10.51 -1.92 8.65
CA ASP A 36 9.86 -1.20 9.74
C ASP A 36 9.48 0.23 9.30
N LEU A 37 10.31 0.90 8.48
CA LEU A 37 9.97 2.17 7.84
C LEU A 37 8.74 2.07 6.91
N ILE A 38 8.71 1.06 6.03
CA ILE A 38 7.56 0.83 5.14
C ILE A 38 6.28 0.57 5.94
N LYS A 39 6.39 -0.22 7.01
CA LYS A 39 5.25 -0.49 7.89
C LYS A 39 4.73 0.79 8.56
N ASP A 40 5.63 1.64 9.05
CA ASP A 40 5.25 2.92 9.64
C ASP A 40 4.57 3.85 8.62
N GLU A 41 5.00 3.82 7.35
CA GLU A 41 4.39 4.56 6.25
C GLU A 41 2.97 4.04 5.95
N ILE A 42 2.79 2.72 5.81
CA ILE A 42 1.47 2.10 5.62
C ILE A 42 0.51 2.47 6.77
N GLU A 43 0.98 2.39 8.02
CA GLU A 43 0.16 2.76 9.16
C GLU A 43 -0.21 4.25 9.19
N LYS A 44 0.71 5.14 8.78
CA LYS A 44 0.42 6.58 8.64
C LYS A 44 -0.66 6.80 7.60
N ILE A 45 -0.58 6.09 6.47
CA ILE A 45 -1.56 6.17 5.40
C ILE A 45 -2.95 5.73 5.89
N GLY A 46 -3.05 4.54 6.50
CA GLY A 46 -4.32 4.02 7.00
C GLY A 46 -4.96 4.92 8.06
N ARG A 47 -4.17 5.45 9.01
CA ARG A 47 -4.65 6.42 10.01
C ARG A 47 -5.15 7.71 9.37
N MET A 48 -4.51 8.17 8.30
CA MET A 48 -4.93 9.36 7.57
C MET A 48 -6.28 9.11 6.90
N ILE A 49 -6.41 8.01 6.14
CA ILE A 49 -7.67 7.65 5.46
C ILE A 49 -8.80 7.53 6.48
N GLY A 50 -8.55 6.86 7.62
CA GLY A 50 -9.51 6.77 8.72
C GLY A 50 -10.01 8.13 9.20
N ARG A 51 -9.10 9.10 9.41
CA ARG A 51 -9.48 10.47 9.83
C ARG A 51 -10.32 11.19 8.78
N ILE A 52 -10.01 11.04 7.49
CA ILE A 52 -10.85 11.62 6.44
C ILE A 52 -12.24 10.98 6.45
N MET A 53 -12.33 9.65 6.55
CA MET A 53 -13.61 8.96 6.60
C MET A 53 -14.44 9.36 7.83
N GLU A 54 -13.83 9.40 9.03
CA GLU A 54 -14.49 9.90 10.25
C GLU A 54 -15.00 11.33 10.07
N TYR A 55 -14.21 12.20 9.45
CA TYR A 55 -14.61 13.57 9.16
C TYR A 55 -15.79 13.65 8.18
N MET A 56 -15.81 12.77 7.17
CA MET A 56 -16.88 12.70 6.16
C MET A 56 -18.18 12.07 6.69
N LEU A 57 -18.08 11.13 7.64
CA LEU A 57 -19.22 10.40 8.21
C LEU A 57 -19.79 11.07 9.47
N GLY A 58 -18.97 11.75 10.27
CA GLY A 58 -19.31 12.24 11.61
C GLY A 58 -20.09 13.56 11.66
N LYS A 59 -20.24 14.27 10.54
CA LYS A 59 -21.13 15.45 10.47
C LYS A 59 -22.37 15.09 9.68
N ASN A 60 -23.52 15.65 10.10
CA ASN A 60 -24.75 15.82 9.31
C ASN A 60 -24.48 16.69 8.07
N SER A 61 -23.46 16.34 7.30
CA SER A 61 -23.00 17.02 6.13
C SER A 61 -24.00 16.69 5.04
N GLU A 62 -24.78 17.71 4.68
CA GLU A 62 -25.57 17.69 3.48
C GLU A 62 -24.71 17.11 2.34
N PRO A 63 -25.30 16.27 1.48
CA PRO A 63 -24.60 15.49 0.46
C PRO A 63 -23.94 16.34 -0.65
N ASP A 64 -23.84 17.66 -0.48
CA ASP A 64 -23.24 18.61 -1.42
C ASP A 64 -22.40 19.69 -0.71
N ASN A 65 -21.95 19.47 0.53
CA ASN A 65 -21.09 20.45 1.18
C ASN A 65 -19.64 20.38 0.63
N ILE A 66 -19.42 21.22 -0.39
CA ILE A 66 -18.19 21.41 -1.17
C ILE A 66 -16.97 21.66 -0.28
N GLU A 67 -17.14 22.30 0.89
CA GLU A 67 -16.03 22.62 1.79
C GLU A 67 -15.43 21.35 2.42
N PHE A 68 -16.25 20.31 2.65
CA PHE A 68 -15.74 19.01 3.13
C PHE A 68 -14.86 18.32 2.11
N LEU A 69 -15.33 18.26 0.86
CA LEU A 69 -14.61 17.64 -0.23
C LEU A 69 -13.27 18.34 -0.46
N LYS A 70 -13.28 19.67 -0.42
CA LYS A 70 -12.07 20.49 -0.53
C LYS A 70 -11.07 20.17 0.59
N GLN A 71 -11.53 20.08 1.84
CA GLN A 71 -10.65 19.78 2.97
C GLN A 71 -10.10 18.36 2.92
N ALA A 72 -10.92 17.37 2.53
CA ALA A 72 -10.46 16.00 2.35
C ALA A 72 -9.41 15.90 1.23
N THR A 73 -9.64 16.53 0.08
CA THR A 73 -8.67 16.61 -1.02
C THR A 73 -7.39 17.32 -0.58
N GLN A 74 -7.48 18.41 0.20
CA GLN A 74 -6.32 19.09 0.75
C GLN A 74 -5.53 18.20 1.74
N GLN A 75 -6.18 17.37 2.54
CA GLN A 75 -5.51 16.44 3.44
C GLN A 75 -4.80 15.31 2.67
N LEU A 76 -5.42 14.79 1.61
CA LEU A 76 -4.79 13.84 0.69
C LEU A 76 -3.54 14.44 0.04
N GLN A 77 -3.64 15.66 -0.48
CA GLN A 77 -2.50 16.35 -1.08
C GLN A 77 -1.42 16.70 -0.04
N GLY A 78 -1.79 17.20 1.13
CA GLY A 78 -0.82 17.67 2.12
C GLY A 78 -0.09 16.54 2.85
N THR A 79 -0.76 15.41 3.07
CA THR A 79 -0.21 14.31 3.89
C THR A 79 0.31 13.17 3.04
N LEU A 80 -0.46 12.81 2.01
CA LEU A 80 -0.11 11.70 1.14
C LEU A 80 0.48 12.19 -0.17
N ASP A 81 0.48 13.49 -0.47
CA ASP A 81 0.88 14.06 -1.77
C ASP A 81 0.10 13.41 -2.94
N ILE A 82 -1.17 13.11 -2.67
CA ILE A 82 -2.15 12.64 -3.66
C ILE A 82 -2.94 13.83 -4.18
N ASP A 83 -2.68 14.19 -5.44
CA ASP A 83 -3.54 15.09 -6.19
C ASP A 83 -4.73 14.29 -6.72
N LEU A 84 -5.82 14.30 -5.94
CA LEU A 84 -7.01 13.54 -6.26
C LEU A 84 -7.60 13.92 -7.63
N GLU A 85 -7.49 15.18 -8.06
CA GLU A 85 -8.07 15.60 -9.35
C GLU A 85 -7.29 14.98 -10.51
N ASN A 86 -5.97 15.12 -10.48
CA ASN A 86 -5.09 14.54 -11.50
C ASN A 86 -5.13 13.01 -11.49
N LEU A 87 -5.20 12.40 -10.30
CA LEU A 87 -5.29 10.97 -10.14
C LEU A 87 -6.58 10.40 -10.78
N LEU A 88 -7.72 11.04 -10.56
CA LEU A 88 -9.00 10.59 -11.13
C LEU A 88 -9.08 10.77 -12.65
N GLN A 89 -8.37 11.77 -13.21
CA GLN A 89 -8.34 12.02 -14.66
C GLN A 89 -7.36 11.11 -15.42
N SER A 90 -6.48 10.40 -14.71
CA SER A 90 -5.54 9.47 -15.32
C SER A 90 -6.23 8.23 -15.92
N THR A 91 -5.53 7.49 -16.78
CA THR A 91 -6.04 6.19 -17.28
C THR A 91 -6.15 5.19 -16.13
N ASN A 92 -6.86 4.07 -16.34
CA ASN A 92 -7.01 3.07 -15.28
C ASN A 92 -5.68 2.42 -14.91
N GLU A 93 -4.80 2.19 -15.88
CA GLU A 93 -3.46 1.63 -15.66
C GLU A 93 -2.60 2.60 -14.85
N ASN A 94 -2.57 3.88 -15.23
CA ASN A 94 -1.79 4.90 -14.53
C ASN A 94 -2.34 5.18 -13.12
N PHE A 95 -3.67 5.15 -12.98
CA PHE A 95 -4.33 5.24 -11.67
C PHE A 95 -3.90 4.11 -10.74
N ILE A 96 -3.94 2.86 -11.21
CA ILE A 96 -3.51 1.69 -10.44
C ILE A 96 -2.03 1.83 -10.08
N ASP A 97 -1.16 2.15 -11.03
CA ASP A 97 0.29 2.26 -10.80
C ASP A 97 0.63 3.32 -9.73
N GLN A 98 0.02 4.50 -9.85
CA GLN A 98 0.21 5.58 -8.88
C GLN A 98 -0.30 5.21 -7.49
N VAL A 99 -1.49 4.60 -7.39
CA VAL A 99 -2.04 4.14 -6.11
C VAL A 99 -1.12 3.06 -5.54
N SER A 100 -0.92 1.95 -6.25
CA SER A 100 -0.11 0.82 -5.78
C SER A 100 1.29 1.25 -5.30
N THR A 101 1.99 2.10 -6.06
CA THR A 101 3.31 2.61 -5.67
C THR A 101 3.25 3.39 -4.35
N ARG A 102 2.24 4.22 -4.19
CA ARG A 102 2.11 5.15 -3.06
C ARG A 102 1.61 4.49 -1.78
N PHE A 103 0.86 3.40 -1.93
CA PHE A 103 0.42 2.54 -0.85
C PHE A 103 1.36 1.35 -0.62
N HIS A 104 2.54 1.33 -1.24
CA HIS A 104 3.53 0.24 -1.15
C HIS A 104 2.95 -1.15 -1.44
N HIS A 105 1.98 -1.24 -2.35
CA HIS A 105 1.22 -2.44 -2.68
C HIS A 105 0.50 -3.08 -1.47
N ASP A 106 0.24 -2.32 -0.42
CA ASP A 106 -0.52 -2.81 0.73
C ASP A 106 -2.01 -2.90 0.38
N GLU A 107 -2.51 -4.13 0.25
CA GLU A 107 -3.90 -4.39 -0.14
C GLU A 107 -4.90 -3.72 0.79
N ALA A 108 -4.62 -3.70 2.10
CA ALA A 108 -5.53 -3.13 3.09
C ALA A 108 -5.63 -1.60 2.96
N ALA A 109 -4.50 -0.92 2.77
CA ALA A 109 -4.49 0.53 2.55
C ALA A 109 -5.12 0.91 1.20
N MET A 110 -4.94 0.09 0.16
CA MET A 110 -5.60 0.28 -1.13
C MET A 110 -7.11 0.04 -1.06
N ASP A 111 -7.58 -0.99 -0.33
CA ASP A 111 -9.00 -1.23 -0.06
C ASP A 111 -9.61 -0.04 0.71
N GLN A 112 -8.92 0.47 1.73
CA GLN A 112 -9.35 1.68 2.46
C GLN A 112 -9.44 2.91 1.55
N PHE A 113 -8.51 3.05 0.60
CA PHE A 113 -8.56 4.14 -0.37
C PHE A 113 -9.76 3.98 -1.32
N ALA A 114 -10.08 2.76 -1.75
CA ALA A 114 -11.30 2.51 -2.52
C ALA A 114 -12.56 2.88 -1.72
N ASP A 115 -12.63 2.53 -0.44
CA ASP A 115 -13.75 2.92 0.43
C ASP A 115 -13.87 4.44 0.59
N LEU A 116 -12.73 5.15 0.65
CA LEU A 116 -12.72 6.61 0.63
C LEU A 116 -13.27 7.17 -0.69
N LEU A 117 -12.92 6.60 -1.84
CA LEU A 117 -13.48 6.99 -3.14
C LEU A 117 -15.00 6.76 -3.20
N LEU A 118 -15.51 5.67 -2.62
CA LEU A 118 -16.95 5.43 -2.52
C LEU A 118 -17.63 6.46 -1.61
N THR A 119 -17.00 6.82 -0.51
CA THR A 119 -17.47 7.90 0.37
C THR A 119 -17.53 9.24 -0.38
N PHE A 120 -16.52 9.55 -1.21
CA PHE A 120 -16.56 10.71 -2.09
C PHE A 120 -17.70 10.63 -3.12
N ALA A 121 -17.94 9.44 -3.68
CA ALA A 121 -19.01 9.24 -4.65
C ALA A 121 -20.40 9.58 -4.09
N ASP A 122 -20.65 9.23 -2.84
CA ASP A 122 -21.92 9.50 -2.16
C ASP A 122 -22.11 10.98 -1.78
N LYS A 123 -21.00 11.70 -1.56
CA LYS A 123 -20.99 13.13 -1.23
C LYS A 123 -20.78 14.04 -2.43
N HIS A 124 -20.49 13.51 -3.63
CA HIS A 124 -20.20 14.28 -4.83
C HIS A 124 -21.06 13.83 -6.03
N LYS A 125 -22.37 14.10 -5.99
CA LYS A 125 -23.35 13.62 -6.99
C LYS A 125 -22.93 13.82 -8.45
N LYS A 126 -22.35 14.98 -8.79
CA LYS A 126 -21.91 15.30 -10.16
C LYS A 126 -20.79 14.40 -10.69
N ARG A 127 -19.93 13.90 -9.81
CA ARG A 127 -18.76 13.06 -10.15
C ARG A 127 -18.88 11.65 -9.59
N LYS A 128 -20.05 11.29 -9.05
CA LYS A 128 -20.33 9.99 -8.44
C LYS A 128 -19.86 8.83 -9.31
N LYS A 129 -20.20 8.86 -10.61
CA LYS A 129 -19.79 7.82 -11.57
C LYS A 129 -18.27 7.69 -11.70
N LEU A 130 -17.55 8.81 -11.77
CA LEU A 130 -16.08 8.79 -11.88
C LEU A 130 -15.43 8.17 -10.64
N PHE A 131 -15.89 8.57 -9.45
CA PHE A 131 -15.41 7.99 -8.19
C PHE A 131 -15.72 6.50 -8.09
N GLN A 132 -16.94 6.09 -8.45
CA GLN A 132 -17.35 4.68 -8.47
C GLN A 132 -16.53 3.85 -9.45
N ALA A 133 -16.28 4.36 -10.67
CA ALA A 133 -15.47 3.69 -11.66
C ALA A 133 -14.04 3.45 -11.14
N LYS A 134 -13.39 4.50 -10.61
CA LYS A 134 -12.03 4.38 -10.05
C LYS A 134 -11.96 3.47 -8.83
N ALA A 135 -12.94 3.54 -7.93
CA ALA A 135 -13.04 2.60 -6.81
C ALA A 135 -13.16 1.15 -7.32
N ARG A 136 -14.03 0.91 -8.30
CA ARG A 136 -14.21 -0.42 -8.90
C ARG A 136 -12.93 -0.91 -9.56
N THR A 137 -12.26 -0.08 -10.37
CA THR A 137 -10.97 -0.40 -10.99
C THR A 137 -9.95 -0.86 -9.95
N LEU A 138 -9.85 -0.14 -8.83
CA LEU A 138 -8.94 -0.49 -7.75
C LEU A 138 -9.32 -1.82 -7.09
N LEU A 139 -10.59 -1.99 -6.73
CA LEU A 139 -11.07 -3.20 -6.07
C LEU A 139 -10.88 -4.45 -6.94
N VAL A 140 -11.17 -4.36 -8.25
CA VAL A 140 -10.91 -5.47 -9.19
C VAL A 140 -9.43 -5.80 -9.24
N HIS A 141 -8.56 -4.78 -9.36
CA HIS A 141 -7.12 -4.99 -9.36
C HIS A 141 -6.64 -5.70 -8.08
N ILE A 142 -7.07 -5.25 -6.90
CA ILE A 142 -6.73 -5.89 -5.63
C ILE A 142 -7.26 -7.33 -5.61
N GLN A 143 -8.51 -7.55 -6.05
CA GLN A 143 -9.12 -8.88 -6.06
C GLN A 143 -8.36 -9.87 -6.96
N ASP A 144 -7.88 -9.41 -8.11
CA ASP A 144 -7.18 -10.22 -9.10
C ASP A 144 -5.72 -10.52 -8.70
N GLN A 145 -5.09 -9.62 -7.95
CA GLN A 145 -3.71 -9.81 -7.47
C GLN A 145 -3.64 -10.51 -6.11
N SER A 146 -4.70 -10.45 -5.30
CA SER A 146 -4.70 -11.01 -3.96
C SER A 146 -4.67 -12.52 -3.98
N ILE A 147 -3.84 -13.10 -3.11
CA ILE A 147 -3.81 -14.55 -2.86
C ILE A 147 -5.08 -14.99 -2.12
N VAL A 148 -5.72 -14.07 -1.39
CA VAL A 148 -6.89 -14.35 -0.57
C VAL A 148 -8.14 -13.74 -1.20
N PHE A 149 -9.11 -14.59 -1.53
CA PHE A 149 -10.39 -14.14 -2.03
C PHE A 149 -11.17 -13.37 -0.94
N SER A 150 -11.64 -12.16 -1.26
CA SER A 150 -12.45 -11.35 -0.34
C SER A 150 -13.89 -11.26 -0.83
N ILE A 151 -14.79 -11.87 -0.07
CA ILE A 151 -16.24 -11.81 -0.35
C ILE A 151 -16.75 -10.37 -0.26
N ASP A 152 -16.29 -9.59 0.72
CA ASP A 152 -16.66 -8.18 0.87
C ASP A 152 -16.28 -7.37 -0.37
N ARG A 153 -15.05 -7.57 -0.86
CA ARG A 153 -14.56 -6.90 -2.07
C ARG A 153 -15.39 -7.29 -3.29
N GLN A 154 -15.70 -8.57 -3.43
CA GLN A 154 -16.55 -9.05 -4.52
C GLN A 154 -17.94 -8.40 -4.49
N PHE A 155 -18.58 -8.31 -3.32
CA PHE A 155 -19.87 -7.63 -3.19
C PHE A 155 -19.79 -6.15 -3.57
N LYS A 156 -18.72 -5.44 -3.17
CA LYS A 156 -18.50 -4.05 -3.58
C LYS A 156 -18.34 -3.94 -5.10
N ILE A 157 -17.55 -4.81 -5.72
CA ILE A 157 -17.35 -4.82 -7.18
C ILE A 157 -18.66 -5.04 -7.94
N GLU A 158 -19.50 -5.97 -7.47
CA GLU A 158 -20.80 -6.29 -8.08
C GLU A 158 -21.84 -5.18 -7.89
N ALA A 159 -21.79 -4.46 -6.76
CA ALA A 159 -22.68 -3.33 -6.49
C ALA A 159 -22.33 -2.08 -7.31
N LEU A 160 -21.12 -1.99 -7.86
CA LEU A 160 -20.67 -0.85 -8.64
C LEU A 160 -21.04 -0.98 -10.12
N PRO A 161 -21.41 0.13 -10.79
CA PRO A 161 -21.76 0.10 -12.20
C PRO A 161 -20.59 -0.42 -13.04
N LEU A 162 -20.91 -1.23 -14.05
CA LEU A 162 -19.97 -1.56 -15.10
C LEU A 162 -19.70 -0.29 -15.92
N ASP A 163 -18.44 -0.07 -16.29
CA ASP A 163 -18.08 0.99 -17.23
C ASP A 163 -18.80 0.71 -18.56
N THR A 164 -19.80 1.53 -18.90
CA THR A 164 -20.48 1.56 -20.21
C THR A 164 -20.03 2.78 -21.00
#